data_AF-A0A8H8RV16-F1
#
_entry.id   AF-A0A8H8RV16-F1
#
_cell.length_a   1.000
_cell.length_b   1.000
_cell.length_c   1.000
_cell.angle_alpha   90.00
_cell.angle_beta   90.00
_cell.angle_gamma   90.00
#
_symmetry.space_group_name_H-M   'P 1'
#
loop_
_entity.id
_entity.type
_entity.pdbx_description
1 polymer ?
#
loop_
_entity_poly.entity_id
_entity_poly.type
_entity_poly.pdbx_seq_one_letter_code
_entity_poly.pdbx_strand_id
1 'polypeptide(L)'
;MNTDEGTASFFGPRNSLNTSGDISAMVSGMGNGLSNSTVSKIMDLYHDDPTQGCPFNTGSERFADQVYMYKRRAAIVGDEVIHAGRRFSTKYYASLPNHARNPVYNYRFDQPPWKGIEEYVATVAPVFATYYSEICFVFNIDPRCQHS
;
A
#
# COMPACT_ATOMS: atom_id res chain seq x y z
N MET A 1 7.50 -3.34 6.50
CA MET A 1 6.57 -3.00 5.41
C MET A 1 6.61 -1.53 5.21
N ASN A 2 6.59 -1.10 3.96
CA ASN A 2 6.74 0.29 3.59
C ASN A 2 5.41 1.01 3.86
N THR A 3 5.41 2.33 4.07
CA THR A 3 4.17 3.03 4.46
C THR A 3 3.12 3.05 3.34
N ASP A 4 3.55 3.11 2.09
CA ASP A 4 2.70 3.39 0.93
C ASP A 4 2.66 2.21 -0.05
N GLU A 5 2.63 0.97 0.46
CA GLU A 5 2.72 -0.27 -0.32
C GLU A 5 1.79 -0.28 -1.55
N GLY A 6 0.54 0.15 -1.36
CA GLY A 6 -0.49 0.14 -2.40
C GLY A 6 -0.34 1.20 -3.49
N THR A 7 0.71 2.03 -3.44
CA THR A 7 1.06 2.94 -4.54
C THR A 7 1.79 2.24 -5.68
N ALA A 8 2.32 1.03 -5.45
CA ALA A 8 3.05 0.27 -6.44
C ALA A 8 2.20 -0.03 -7.69
N SER A 9 2.79 0.15 -8.88
CA SER A 9 2.05 0.16 -10.14
C SER A 9 1.46 -1.20 -10.56
N PHE A 10 1.92 -2.29 -9.96
CA PHE A 10 1.43 -3.65 -10.23
C PHE A 10 0.35 -4.10 -9.23
N PHE A 11 0.00 -3.26 -8.24
CA PHE A 11 -1.08 -3.54 -7.31
C PHE A 11 -2.40 -2.90 -7.77
N GLY A 12 -3.36 -3.75 -8.12
CA GLY A 12 -4.73 -3.36 -8.44
C GLY A 12 -4.92 -2.62 -9.77
N PRO A 13 -6.18 -2.36 -10.15
CA PRO A 13 -6.52 -1.65 -11.38
C PRO A 13 -6.18 -0.14 -11.29
N ARG A 14 -5.53 0.41 -12.32
CA ARG A 14 -5.06 1.81 -12.30
C ARG A 14 -5.91 2.80 -13.08
N ASN A 15 -6.57 2.39 -14.17
CA ASN A 15 -6.95 3.34 -15.23
C ASN A 15 -8.46 3.67 -15.28
N SER A 16 -9.25 3.25 -14.29
CA SER A 16 -10.71 3.38 -14.36
C SER A 16 -11.41 3.56 -13.01
N LEU A 17 -10.71 4.05 -11.99
CA LEU A 17 -11.26 4.25 -10.65
C LEU A 17 -11.49 5.74 -10.36
N ASN A 18 -12.57 6.30 -10.88
CA ASN A 18 -12.88 7.72 -10.71
C ASN A 18 -14.04 7.98 -9.74
N THR A 19 -14.85 6.96 -9.46
CA THR A 19 -16.04 7.08 -8.61
C THR A 19 -15.99 6.13 -7.42
N SER A 20 -16.80 6.40 -6.40
CA SER A 20 -17.02 5.44 -5.30
C SER A 20 -17.61 4.12 -5.80
N GLY A 21 -18.39 4.15 -6.89
CA GLY A 21 -18.91 2.94 -7.53
C GLY A 21 -17.80 2.06 -8.09
N ASP A 22 -16.79 2.66 -8.74
CA ASP A 22 -15.63 1.94 -9.26
C ASP A 22 -14.83 1.28 -8.13
N ILE A 23 -14.64 1.98 -7.01
CA ILE A 23 -13.99 1.42 -5.82
C ILE A 23 -14.81 0.28 -5.23
N SER A 24 -16.13 0.42 -5.12
CA SER A 24 -17.00 -0.65 -4.65
C SER A 24 -16.92 -1.89 -5.55
N ALA A 25 -16.89 -1.71 -6.87
CA ALA A 25 -16.74 -2.79 -7.83
C ALA A 25 -15.37 -3.49 -7.67
N MET A 26 -14.29 -2.71 -7.55
CA MET A 26 -12.95 -3.25 -7.26
C MET A 26 -12.94 -4.07 -5.97
N VAL A 27 -13.48 -3.53 -4.88
CA VAL A 27 -13.55 -4.22 -3.57
C VAL A 27 -14.38 -5.50 -3.66
N SER A 28 -15.51 -5.47 -4.38
CA SER A 28 -16.36 -6.66 -4.53
C SER A 28 -15.65 -7.83 -5.22
N GLY A 29 -14.68 -7.54 -6.10
CA GLY A 29 -13.89 -8.54 -6.82
C GLY A 29 -12.65 -9.04 -6.09
N MET A 30 -12.36 -8.56 -4.87
CA MET A 30 -11.20 -9.02 -4.09
C MET A 30 -11.35 -10.48 -3.64
N GLY A 31 -10.22 -11.19 -3.55
CA GLY A 31 -10.20 -12.62 -3.24
C GLY A 31 -11.02 -13.43 -4.25
N ASN A 32 -11.94 -14.26 -3.74
CA ASN A 32 -12.89 -15.03 -4.56
C ASN A 32 -14.26 -14.34 -4.68
N GLY A 33 -14.31 -13.02 -4.48
CA GLY A 33 -15.53 -12.24 -4.39
C GLY A 33 -15.97 -12.02 -2.94
N LEU A 34 -16.27 -10.77 -2.59
CA LEU A 34 -16.71 -10.38 -1.25
C LEU A 34 -18.24 -10.27 -1.15
N SER A 35 -18.78 -10.58 0.03
CA SER A 35 -20.21 -10.36 0.30
C SER A 35 -20.55 -8.86 0.34
N ASN A 36 -21.79 -8.50 -0.01
CA ASN A 36 -22.24 -7.10 0.00
C ASN A 36 -22.05 -6.40 1.36
N SER A 37 -22.22 -7.12 2.47
CA SER A 37 -22.00 -6.57 3.81
C SER A 37 -20.51 -6.31 4.09
N THR A 38 -19.62 -7.19 3.61
CA THR A 38 -18.17 -6.98 3.67
C THR A 38 -17.76 -5.78 2.83
N VAL A 39 -18.26 -5.68 1.59
CA VAL A 39 -17.98 -4.55 0.69
C VAL A 39 -18.42 -3.24 1.33
N SER A 40 -19.65 -3.19 1.85
CA SER A 40 -20.18 -1.99 2.53
C SER A 40 -19.29 -1.58 3.70
N LYS A 41 -18.89 -2.55 4.53
CA LYS A 41 -18.01 -2.29 5.68
C LYS A 41 -16.63 -1.77 5.26
N ILE A 42 -16.05 -2.26 4.16
CA ILE A 42 -14.78 -1.73 3.64
C ILE A 42 -14.98 -0.31 3.13
N MET A 43 -16.06 -0.05 2.40
CA MET A 43 -16.37 1.30 1.88
C MET A 43 -16.56 2.33 3.01
N ASP A 44 -17.11 1.91 4.16
CA ASP A 44 -17.25 2.73 5.38
C ASP A 44 -15.92 2.92 6.13
N LEU A 45 -15.00 1.95 6.07
CA LEU A 45 -13.68 2.08 6.71
C LEU A 45 -12.73 2.98 5.92
N TYR A 46 -12.85 2.99 4.59
CA TYR A 46 -12.03 3.79 3.70
C TYR A 46 -12.90 4.81 2.98
N HIS A 47 -13.15 5.98 3.57
CA HIS A 47 -13.94 7.03 2.95
C HIS A 47 -13.25 7.70 1.74
N ASP A 48 -14.02 8.39 0.90
CA ASP A 48 -13.47 9.31 -0.12
C ASP A 48 -13.04 10.64 0.51
N ASP A 49 -12.09 10.54 1.44
CA ASP A 49 -11.37 11.68 2.03
C ASP A 49 -9.89 11.57 1.62
N PRO A 50 -9.37 12.47 0.77
CA PRO A 50 -8.00 12.40 0.32
C PRO A 50 -7.00 12.54 1.46
N THR A 51 -7.34 13.17 2.59
CA THR A 51 -6.43 13.31 3.73
C THR A 51 -6.12 11.98 4.44
N GLN A 52 -6.99 10.98 4.27
CA GLN A 52 -6.87 9.65 4.89
C GLN A 52 -6.30 8.59 3.94
N GLY A 53 -6.13 8.92 2.66
CA GLY A 53 -5.69 7.96 1.64
C GLY A 53 -4.17 7.86 1.50
N CYS A 54 -3.73 6.86 0.73
CA CYS A 54 -2.33 6.55 0.45
C CYS A 54 -1.89 7.15 -0.89
N PRO A 55 -0.77 7.88 -1.04
CA PRO A 55 0.29 8.04 -0.06
C PRO A 55 -0.15 8.83 1.16
N PHE A 56 0.16 8.29 2.33
CA PHE A 56 -0.32 8.82 3.60
C PHE A 56 0.36 10.15 3.93
N ASN A 57 -0.29 11.00 4.74
CA ASN A 57 0.24 12.30 5.18
C ASN A 57 0.56 13.30 4.04
N THR A 58 -0.08 13.16 2.87
CA THR A 58 0.07 14.09 1.73
C THR A 58 -1.06 15.13 1.61
N GLY A 59 -1.87 15.28 2.66
CA GLY A 59 -2.97 16.24 2.70
C GLY A 59 -4.08 15.95 1.68
N SER A 60 -4.68 17.01 1.15
CA SER A 60 -5.84 16.94 0.25
C SER A 60 -5.51 16.67 -1.22
N GLU A 61 -4.22 16.56 -1.58
CA GLU A 61 -3.82 16.16 -2.93
C GLU A 61 -4.42 14.79 -3.26
N ARG A 62 -4.98 14.64 -4.46
CA ARG A 62 -5.64 13.41 -4.93
C ARG A 62 -4.77 12.61 -5.89
N PHE A 63 -3.78 13.24 -6.51
CA PHE A 63 -2.98 12.72 -7.61
C PHE A 63 -3.89 12.28 -8.78
N ALA A 64 -4.81 13.18 -9.16
CA ALA A 64 -5.87 12.91 -10.15
C ALA A 64 -5.33 12.54 -11.54
N ASP A 65 -4.09 12.92 -11.85
CA ASP A 65 -3.36 12.48 -13.05
C ASP A 65 -3.22 10.95 -13.13
N GLN A 66 -3.29 10.25 -11.98
CA GLN A 66 -3.36 8.79 -11.96
C GLN A 66 -4.80 8.29 -12.11
N VAL A 67 -5.72 8.80 -11.29
CA VAL A 67 -7.21 8.70 -11.36
C VAL A 67 -7.77 9.42 -10.12
N TYR A 68 -9.04 9.82 -10.16
CA TYR A 68 -9.64 10.60 -9.06
C TYR A 68 -9.69 9.87 -7.70
N MET A 69 -9.87 8.54 -7.68
CA MET A 69 -9.90 7.72 -6.46
C MET A 69 -8.54 7.08 -6.12
N TYR A 70 -7.44 7.60 -6.68
CA TYR A 70 -6.11 7.02 -6.53
C TYR A 70 -5.77 6.73 -5.06
N LYS A 71 -5.94 7.72 -4.17
CA LYS A 71 -5.50 7.54 -2.79
C LYS A 71 -6.28 6.51 -1.99
N ARG A 72 -7.58 6.47 -2.26
CA ARG A 72 -8.49 5.50 -1.65
C ARG A 72 -8.18 4.09 -2.14
N ARG A 73 -7.96 3.91 -3.44
CA ARG A 73 -7.57 2.60 -4.01
C ARG A 73 -6.26 2.11 -3.39
N ALA A 74 -5.24 2.97 -3.31
CA ALA A 74 -3.92 2.60 -2.83
C ALA A 74 -3.95 2.23 -1.33
N ALA A 75 -4.76 2.93 -0.53
CA ALA A 75 -4.93 2.59 0.89
C ALA A 75 -5.57 1.20 1.06
N ILE A 76 -6.66 0.92 0.34
CA ILE A 76 -7.37 -0.36 0.42
C ILE A 76 -6.46 -1.51 -0.07
N VAL A 77 -5.85 -1.36 -1.24
CA VAL A 77 -5.05 -2.42 -1.87
C VAL A 77 -3.77 -2.68 -1.07
N GLY A 78 -3.11 -1.63 -0.56
CA GLY A 78 -1.94 -1.78 0.30
C GLY A 78 -2.26 -2.53 1.59
N ASP A 79 -3.42 -2.24 2.20
CA ASP A 79 -3.87 -2.96 3.39
C ASP A 79 -4.25 -4.41 3.07
N GLU A 80 -4.97 -4.67 1.98
CA GLU A 80 -5.43 -6.00 1.59
C GLU A 80 -4.27 -6.93 1.21
N VAL A 81 -3.41 -6.51 0.28
CA VAL A 81 -2.34 -7.35 -0.26
C VAL A 81 -1.20 -7.54 0.75
N ILE A 82 -0.88 -6.50 1.53
CA ILE A 82 0.38 -6.42 2.27
C ILE A 82 0.17 -6.28 3.79
N HIS A 83 -0.44 -5.18 4.26
CA HIS A 83 -0.44 -4.89 5.69
C HIS A 83 -1.29 -5.85 6.53
N ALA A 84 -2.48 -6.25 6.06
CA ALA A 84 -3.38 -7.12 6.79
C ALA A 84 -2.75 -8.49 7.04
N GLY A 85 -2.18 -9.12 6.00
CA GLY A 85 -1.49 -10.41 6.09
C GLY A 85 -0.30 -10.37 7.06
N ARG A 86 0.49 -9.29 7.04
CA ARG A 86 1.61 -9.13 7.98
C ARG A 86 1.17 -8.92 9.41
N ARG A 87 0.17 -8.07 9.64
CA ARG A 87 -0.39 -7.84 10.98
C ARG A 87 -0.98 -9.14 11.53
N PHE A 88 -1.70 -9.89 10.71
CA PHE A 88 -2.25 -11.20 11.09
C PHE A 88 -1.13 -12.17 11.47
N SER A 89 -0.13 -12.36 10.61
CA SER A 89 0.99 -13.28 10.87
C SER A 89 1.76 -12.90 12.13
N THR A 90 2.07 -11.61 12.31
CA THR A 90 2.75 -11.09 13.51
C THR A 90 1.94 -11.39 14.77
N LYS A 91 0.63 -11.10 14.76
CA LYS A 91 -0.26 -11.39 15.89
C LYS A 91 -0.36 -12.89 16.18
N TYR A 92 -0.49 -13.71 15.14
CA TYR A 92 -0.57 -15.16 15.26
C TYR A 92 0.67 -15.72 15.95
N TYR A 93 1.87 -15.45 15.42
CA TYR A 93 3.12 -15.96 16.00
C TYR A 93 3.38 -15.41 17.41
N ALA A 94 3.04 -14.15 17.66
CA ALA A 94 3.16 -13.55 19.00
C ALA A 94 2.17 -14.16 20.02
N SER A 95 1.02 -14.68 19.56
CA SER A 95 0.00 -15.30 20.42
C SER A 95 0.30 -16.74 20.81
N LEU A 96 1.31 -17.38 20.21
CA LEU A 96 1.63 -18.78 20.49
C LEU A 96 2.01 -19.01 21.97
N PRO A 97 1.77 -20.22 22.49
CA PRO A 97 2.20 -20.61 23.84
C PRO A 97 3.71 -20.44 24.02
N ASN A 98 4.15 -20.15 25.26
CA ASN A 98 5.57 -19.88 25.56
C ASN A 98 6.54 -20.95 25.03
N HIS A 99 6.13 -22.23 25.04
CA HIS A 99 6.96 -23.35 24.57
C HIS A 99 7.07 -23.43 23.03
N ALA A 100 6.23 -22.71 22.29
CA ALA A 100 6.19 -22.67 20.82
C ALA A 100 6.43 -21.25 20.26
N ARG A 101 6.66 -20.26 21.11
CA ARG A 101 6.78 -18.84 20.75
C ARG A 101 8.23 -18.40 20.71
N ASN A 102 8.70 -18.01 19.53
CA ASN A 102 9.93 -17.24 19.35
C ASN A 102 9.65 -15.73 19.48
N PRO A 103 10.66 -14.89 19.78
CA PRO A 103 10.53 -13.43 19.69
C PRO A 103 10.09 -13.01 18.28
N VAL A 104 9.09 -12.13 18.20
CA VAL A 104 8.54 -11.63 16.93
C VAL A 104 8.77 -10.13 16.86
N TYR A 105 9.38 -9.67 15.76
CA TYR A 105 9.61 -8.26 15.49
C TYR A 105 8.97 -7.86 14.16
N ASN A 106 8.40 -6.66 14.12
CA ASN A 106 7.85 -6.08 12.91
C ASN A 106 8.25 -4.60 12.82
N TYR A 107 8.52 -4.11 11.62
CA TYR A 107 8.91 -2.73 11.37
C TYR A 107 8.07 -2.10 10.27
N ARG A 108 7.98 -0.77 10.29
CA ARG A 108 7.46 0.04 9.19
C ARG A 108 8.59 0.87 8.60
N PHE A 109 8.83 0.73 7.30
CA PHE A 109 9.77 1.56 6.57
C PHE A 109 9.02 2.78 6.03
N ASP A 110 9.52 3.97 6.32
CA ASP A 110 8.79 5.22 6.11
C ASP A 110 9.71 6.31 5.54
N GLN A 111 10.74 5.88 4.83
CA GLN A 111 11.71 6.77 4.22
C GLN A 111 11.36 6.96 2.74
N PRO A 112 10.98 8.17 2.30
CA PRO A 112 10.72 8.43 0.90
C PRO A 112 12.03 8.37 0.08
N PRO A 113 11.96 7.98 -1.21
CA PRO A 113 13.11 7.96 -2.09
C PRO A 113 13.67 9.35 -2.30
N TRP A 114 14.96 9.40 -2.62
CA TRP A 114 15.61 10.63 -3.04
C TRP A 114 14.88 11.23 -4.25
N LYS A 115 14.47 12.51 -4.14
CA LYS A 115 13.66 13.23 -5.15
C LYS A 115 12.29 12.62 -5.47
N GLY A 116 11.78 11.68 -4.66
CA GLY A 116 10.46 11.09 -4.88
C GLY A 116 10.37 10.15 -6.08
N ILE A 117 11.51 9.63 -6.55
CA ILE A 117 11.61 8.70 -7.69
C ILE A 117 12.34 7.44 -7.23
N GLU A 118 11.75 6.27 -7.49
CA GLU A 118 12.38 4.96 -7.27
C GLU A 118 12.49 4.25 -8.63
N GLU A 119 13.59 4.51 -9.36
CA GLU A 119 13.74 4.16 -10.79
C GLU A 119 13.52 2.67 -11.09
N TYR A 120 13.84 1.79 -10.14
CA TYR A 120 13.73 0.33 -10.30
C TYR A 120 12.40 -0.28 -9.85
N VAL A 121 11.50 0.52 -9.26
CA VAL A 121 10.34 0.02 -8.51
C VAL A 121 9.05 0.71 -8.93
N ALA A 122 9.08 2.05 -9.02
CA ALA A 122 7.95 2.85 -9.44
C ALA A 122 8.48 4.14 -10.09
N THR A 123 8.28 4.22 -11.40
CA THR A 123 8.77 5.32 -12.24
C THR A 123 7.77 6.47 -12.38
N VAL A 124 6.55 6.31 -11.84
CA VAL A 124 5.48 7.31 -11.93
C VAL A 124 5.18 7.87 -10.54
N ALA A 125 5.50 9.14 -10.35
CA ALA A 125 5.20 9.86 -9.12
C ALA A 125 3.69 9.91 -8.81
N PRO A 126 3.31 10.03 -7.52
CA PRO A 126 4.21 10.04 -6.37
C PRO A 126 4.65 8.63 -5.95
N VAL A 127 5.94 8.46 -5.63
CA VAL A 127 6.50 7.14 -5.32
C VAL A 127 6.66 6.87 -3.81
N PHE A 128 6.70 7.89 -2.93
CA PHE A 128 6.83 7.82 -1.45
C PHE A 128 7.45 6.50 -0.91
N ALA A 129 7.00 5.94 0.21
CA ALA A 129 7.51 4.66 0.68
C ALA A 129 6.71 3.51 0.03
N THR A 130 6.75 3.40 -1.30
CA THR A 130 6.10 2.32 -2.05
C THR A 130 6.72 0.95 -1.76
N TYR A 131 6.04 -0.11 -2.16
CA TYR A 131 6.57 -1.48 -2.14
C TYR A 131 7.94 -1.59 -2.80
N TYR A 132 8.90 -2.26 -2.15
CA TYR A 132 10.32 -2.40 -2.53
C TYR A 132 11.25 -1.19 -2.35
N SER A 133 10.78 -0.02 -1.91
CA SER A 133 11.66 1.13 -1.65
C SER A 133 12.78 0.84 -0.65
N GLU A 134 12.62 -0.11 0.27
CA GLU A 134 13.65 -0.47 1.25
C GLU A 134 14.83 -1.25 0.65
N ILE A 135 14.67 -1.89 -0.52
CA ILE A 135 15.70 -2.75 -1.12
C ILE A 135 17.00 -1.96 -1.34
N CYS A 136 16.90 -0.76 -1.90
CA CYS A 136 18.07 0.08 -2.17
C CYS A 136 18.83 0.44 -0.88
N PHE A 137 18.11 0.65 0.21
CA PHE A 137 18.69 0.96 1.53
C PHE A 137 19.31 -0.27 2.20
N VAL A 138 18.61 -1.41 2.21
CA VAL A 138 19.05 -2.63 2.90
C VAL A 138 20.30 -3.22 2.24
N PHE A 139 20.34 -3.23 0.90
CA PHE A 139 21.43 -3.84 0.15
C PHE A 139 22.50 -2.85 -0.30
N ASN A 140 22.40 -1.58 0.14
CA ASN A 140 23.34 -0.52 -0.20
C ASN A 140 23.53 -0.40 -1.73
N ILE A 141 22.42 -0.41 -2.48
CA ILE A 141 22.44 -0.22 -3.92
C ILE A 141 22.53 1.29 -4.18
N ASP A 142 23.74 1.76 -4.51
CA ASP A 142 23.96 3.16 -4.86
C ASP A 142 23.44 3.43 -6.28
N PRO A 143 22.43 4.30 -6.48
CA PRO A 143 21.95 4.65 -7.81
C PRO A 143 23.03 5.32 -8.69
N ARG A 144 24.13 5.80 -8.12
CA ARG A 144 25.27 6.39 -8.87
C ARG A 144 26.25 5.36 -9.40
N CYS A 145 26.22 4.12 -8.92
CA CYS A 145 27.23 3.09 -9.24
C CYS A 145 26.90 2.24 -10.47
N GLN A 146 25.85 2.55 -11.24
CA GLN A 146 25.44 1.75 -12.41
C GLN A 146 25.69 2.44 -13.77
N HIS A 147 26.45 3.54 -13.79
CA HIS A 147 26.84 4.26 -15.02
C HIS A 147 28.35 4.21 -15.32
N SER A 148 29.05 3.15 -14.87
CA SER A 148 30.47 2.91 -15.19
C SER A 148 30.64 1.82 -16.24
#